data_AF-A0A6S7DD44-F1
#
_entry.id   AF-A0A6S7DD44-F1
#
_cell.length_a   1.000
_cell.length_b   1.000
_cell.length_c   1.000
_cell.angle_alpha   90.00
_cell.angle_beta   90.00
_cell.angle_gamma   90.00
#
_symmetry.space_group_name_H-M   'P 1'
#
loop_
_entity.id
_entity.type
_entity.pdbx_description
1 polymer ?
#
loop_
_entity_poly.entity_id
_entity_poly.type
_entity_poly.pdbx_seq_one_letter_code
_entity_poly.pdbx_strand_id
1 'polypeptide(L)' 'MTQETIDQYVRSALALSGYALREAATEQVVQQFARIHDIAASFVDEPLPVELESASVFRP' A
#
# COMPACT_ATOMS: atom_id res chain seq x y z
N MET A 1 0.27 8.35 -8.01
CA MET A 1 0.62 9.20 -6.85
C MET A 1 2.02 9.78 -7.04
N THR A 2 2.32 10.96 -6.51
CA THR A 2 3.70 11.47 -6.54
C THR A 2 4.54 10.83 -5.43
N GLN A 3 5.86 10.88 -5.54
CA GLN A 3 6.78 10.39 -4.51
C GLN A 3 6.53 11.06 -3.15
N GLU A 4 6.22 12.36 -3.16
CA GLU A 4 5.87 13.14 -1.97
C GLU A 4 4.60 12.62 -1.31
N THR A 5 3.55 12.32 -2.09
CA THR A 5 2.31 11.77 -1.55
C THR A 5 2.52 10.39 -0.93
N ILE A 6 3.38 9.55 -1.52
CA ILE A 6 3.72 8.23 -0.98
C ILE A 6 4.48 8.34 0.33
N ASP A 7 5.48 9.24 0.41
CA ASP A 7 6.24 9.48 1.64
C ASP A 7 5.32 9.94 2.78
N GLN A 8 4.48 10.96 2.52
CA GLN A 8 3.53 11.45 3.50
C GLN A 8 2.56 10.36 3.96
N TYR A 9 2.01 9.59 3.02
CA TYR A 9 1.10 8.48 3.33
C TYR A 9 1.75 7.44 4.25
N VAL A 10 2.96 6.98 3.91
CA VAL A 10 3.67 5.96 4.70
C VAL A 10 3.96 6.46 6.10
N ARG A 11 4.46 7.69 6.25
CA ARG A 11 4.76 8.27 7.57
C ARG A 11 3.52 8.39 8.44
N SER A 12 2.42 8.90 7.87
CA SER A 12 1.15 9.00 8.59
C SER A 12 0.59 7.63 8.97
N ALA A 13 0.63 6.65 8.06
CA ALA A 13 0.13 5.30 8.32
C ALA A 13 0.94 4.57 9.40
N LEU A 14 2.27 4.70 9.39
CA LEU A 14 3.14 4.13 10.42
C LEU A 14 2.85 4.74 11.80
N ALA A 15 2.71 6.07 11.87
CA ALA A 15 2.37 6.78 13.11
C ALA A 15 0.99 6.34 13.65
N LEU A 16 -0.03 6.25 12.79
CA LEU A 16 -1.37 5.78 13.16
C LEU A 16 -1.39 4.33 13.63
N SER A 17 -0.52 3.50 13.06
CA SER A 17 -0.36 2.09 13.44
C SER A 17 0.49 1.88 14.70
N GLY A 18 1.03 2.97 15.29
CA GLY A 18 1.87 2.92 16.48
C GLY A 18 3.32 2.52 16.23
N TYR A 19 3.80 2.53 14.99
CA TYR A 19 5.19 2.21 14.66
C TYR A 19 6.10 3.44 14.77
N ALA A 20 7.18 3.30 15.55
CA ALA A 20 8.26 4.28 15.64
C ALA A 20 9.53 3.72 14.98
N LEU A 21 9.57 3.78 13.65
CA LEU A 21 10.73 3.31 12.88
C LEU A 21 11.84 4.37 12.85
N ARG A 22 13.09 3.92 12.74
CA ARG A 22 14.21 4.80 12.42
C ARG A 22 14.07 5.32 10.99
N GLU A 23 14.58 6.52 10.73
CA GLU A 23 14.43 7.19 9.42
C GLU A 23 14.85 6.31 8.24
N ALA A 24 16.02 5.67 8.30
CA ALA A 24 16.48 4.75 7.26
C ALA A 24 15.53 3.56 7.00
N ALA A 25 14.83 3.07 8.04
CA ALA A 25 13.83 2.02 7.87
C ALA A 25 12.54 2.57 7.25
N THR A 26 12.13 3.79 7.64
CA THR A 26 11.00 4.49 7.01
C THR A 26 11.24 4.70 5.51
N GLU A 27 12.43 5.16 5.12
CA GLU A 27 12.81 5.34 3.71
C GLU A 27 12.72 4.03 2.91
N GLN A 28 13.16 2.91 3.50
CA GLN A 28 13.02 1.59 2.88
C GLN A 28 11.55 1.21 2.67
N VAL A 29 10.68 1.49 3.64
CA VAL A 29 9.23 1.26 3.50
C VAL A 29 8.65 2.13 2.39
N VAL A 30 9.01 3.41 2.34
CA VAL A 30 8.58 4.34 1.28
C VAL A 30 8.97 3.81 -0.11
N GLN A 31 10.19 3.31 -0.28
CA GLN A 31 10.63 2.69 -1.53
C GLN A 31 9.82 1.44 -1.91
N GLN A 32 9.47 0.59 -0.93
CA GLN A 32 8.60 -0.56 -1.21
C GLN A 32 7.19 -0.13 -1.58
N PHE A 33 6.64 0.92 -0.95
CA PHE A 33 5.32 1.44 -1.30
C PHE A 33 5.27 2.04 -2.70
N ALA A 34 6.36 2.65 -3.19
CA ALA A 34 6.46 3.09 -4.59
C ALA A 34 6.32 1.89 -5.54
N ARG A 35 7.02 0.78 -5.28
CA ARG A 35 6.90 -0.45 -6.08
C ARG A 35 5.50 -1.05 -6.01
N ILE A 36 4.88 -1.07 -4.83
CA ILE A 36 3.51 -1.55 -4.64
C ILE A 36 2.51 -0.67 -5.41
N HIS A 37 2.69 0.65 -5.38
CA HIS A 37 1.88 1.59 -6.15
C HIS A 37 1.95 1.28 -7.64
N ASP A 38 3.14 1.03 -8.19
CA ASP A 38 3.31 0.74 -9.62
C ASP A 38 2.65 -0.60 -10.01
N ILE A 39 2.75 -1.60 -9.14
CA ILE A 39 2.04 -2.88 -9.32
C ILE A 39 0.52 -2.66 -9.27
N ALA A 40 0.01 -1.92 -8.28
CA ALA A 40 -1.41 -1.65 -8.15
C ALA A 40 -1.95 -0.87 -9.35
N ALA A 41 -1.18 0.10 -9.86
CA ALA A 41 -1.54 0.89 -11.03
C ALA A 41 -1.72 0.03 -12.30
N SER A 42 -1.13 -1.18 -12.36
CA SER A 42 -1.31 -2.05 -13.52
C SER A 42 -2.70 -2.68 -13.62
N PHE A 43 -3.45 -2.74 -12.51
CA PHE A 43 -4.74 -3.44 -12.46
C PHE A 43 -5.87 -2.67 -11.76
N VAL A 44 -5.60 -1.49 -11.16
CA VAL A 44 -6.61 -0.73 -10.41
C VAL A 44 -7.81 -0.31 -11.26
N ASP A 45 -7.58 -0.07 -12.55
CA ASP A 45 -8.60 0.34 -13.52
C ASP A 45 -9.23 -0.86 -14.25
N GLU A 46 -8.81 -2.09 -13.93
CA GLU A 46 -9.46 -3.28 -14.50
C GLU A 46 -10.90 -3.38 -13.97
N PRO A 47 -11.90 -3.47 -14.85
CA PRO A 47 -13.28 -3.57 -14.42
C PRO A 47 -13.49 -4.87 -13.65
N LEU A 48 -13.96 -4.75 -12.41
CA LEU A 48 -14.37 -5.89 -11.59
C LEU A 48 -15.88 -6.13 -11.79
N PRO A 49 -16.28 -7.22 -12.48
CA PRO A 49 -17.68 -7.65 -12.52
C PRO A 49 -18.27 -7.75 -11.11
N VAL A 50 -19.53 -7.36 -10.96
CA VAL A 50 -20.23 -7.37 -9.66
C VAL A 50 -20.35 -8.79 -9.09
N GLU A 51 -20.30 -9.79 -9.97
CA GLU A 51 -20.35 -11.21 -9.65
C GLU A 51 -19.01 -11.76 -9.11
N LEU A 52 -17.91 -11.00 -9.20
CA LEU A 52 -16.63 -11.39 -8.62
C LEU A 52 -16.69 -11.22 -7.10
N GLU A 53 -16.89 -12.35 -6.42
CA GLU A 53 -16.70 -12.42 -4.98
C GLU A 53 -15.21 -12.40 -4.63
N SER A 54 -14.92 -12.01 -3.38
CA SER A 54 -13.56 -12.18 -2.84
C SER A 54 -13.15 -13.65 -2.96
N ALA A 55 -11.89 -13.88 -3.36
CA ALA A 55 -11.33 -15.22 -3.35
C ALA A 55 -11.55 -15.88 -1.98
N SER A 56 -11.84 -17.17 -1.98
CA SER A 56 -12.18 -17.91 -0.76
C SER A 56 -11.08 -17.75 0.29
N VAL A 57 -11.39 -17.04 1.38
CA VAL A 57 -10.55 -17.01 2.57
C VAL A 57 -11.05 -18.11 3.49
N PHE A 58 -10.22 -19.12 3.76
CA PHE A 58 -10.55 -20.17 4.73
C PHE A 58 -10.97 -19.52 6.07
N ARG A 59 -12.13 -19.92 6.60
CA ARG A 59 -12.59 -19.54 7.93
C ARG A 59 -12.69 -20.81 8.79
N PRO A 60 -11.91 -20.93 9.89
CA PRO A 60 -11.96 -22.08 10.80
C PRO A 60 -13.27 -22.16 11.59
#